data_AF-A0A7C1IAR1-F1
#
_entry.id   AF-A0A7C1IAR1-F1
#
_cell.length_a   1.000
_cell.length_b   1.000
_cell.length_c   1.000
_cell.angle_alpha   90.00
_cell.angle_beta   90.00
_cell.angle_gamma   90.00
#
_symmetry.space_group_name_H-M   'P 1'
#
loop_
_entity.id
_entity.type
_entity.pdbx_description
1 polymer ?
#
loop_
_entity_poly.entity_id
_entity_poly.type
_entity_poly.pdbx_seq_one_letter_code
_entity_poly.pdbx_strand_id
1 'polypeptide(L)'
;SRKAEIVQNRQMAMYLCKVLTPLTFRAIATEFGGRDHATVVHSCRKFTERVRRDPSLLWEAKLIAKKLGYPNADLDPGSSNGN
;
A
#
# COMPACT_ATOMS: atom_id res chain seq x y z
N SER A 1 10.55 10.95 -16.26
CA SER A 1 10.02 10.84 -14.88
C SER A 1 10.14 9.45 -14.23
N ARG A 2 11.30 8.76 -14.33
CA ARG A 2 11.50 7.41 -13.72
C ARG A 2 11.42 7.39 -12.19
N LYS A 3 11.80 8.49 -11.53
CA LYS A 3 11.79 8.61 -10.05
C LYS A 3 10.38 8.55 -9.46
N ALA A 4 9.39 9.14 -10.14
CA ALA A 4 8.03 9.22 -9.62
C ALA A 4 7.33 7.86 -9.62
N GLU A 5 7.53 7.09 -10.69
CA GLU A 5 6.99 5.73 -10.85
C GLU A 5 7.58 4.76 -9.81
N ILE A 6 8.90 4.80 -9.58
CA ILE A 6 9.55 3.99 -8.54
C ILE A 6 8.98 4.31 -7.15
N VAL A 7 8.75 5.59 -6.87
CA VAL A 7 8.17 6.03 -5.59
C VAL A 7 6.74 5.51 -5.45
N GLN A 8 5.92 5.63 -6.50
CA GLN A 8 4.56 5.10 -6.52
C GLN A 8 4.52 3.59 -6.26
N ASN A 9 5.38 2.81 -6.93
CA ASN A 9 5.43 1.36 -6.76
C ASN A 9 5.82 0.96 -5.33
N ARG A 10 6.75 1.70 -4.71
CA ARG A 10 7.10 1.49 -3.30
C ARG A 10 5.94 1.80 -2.36
N GLN A 11 5.21 2.87 -2.62
CA GLN A 11 4.04 3.24 -1.82
C GLN A 11 2.93 2.20 -1.92
N MET A 12 2.68 1.67 -3.12
CA MET A 12 1.75 0.57 -3.36
C MET A 12 2.16 -0.69 -2.59
N ALA A 13 3.44 -1.07 -2.65
CA ALA A 13 3.95 -2.24 -1.93
C ALA A 13 3.79 -2.10 -0.41
N MET A 14 4.12 -0.94 0.16
CA MET A 14 3.94 -0.68 1.59
C MET A 14 2.46 -0.74 2.01
N TYR A 15 1.57 -0.17 1.20
CA TYR A 15 0.13 -0.23 1.42
C TYR A 15 -0.38 -1.67 1.39
N LEU A 16 0.02 -2.46 0.39
CA LEU A 16 -0.34 -3.88 0.28
C LEU A 16 0.14 -4.67 1.50
N CYS A 17 1.38 -4.48 1.95
CA CYS A 17 1.86 -5.13 3.17
C CYS A 17 0.97 -4.78 4.37
N LYS A 18 0.54 -3.52 4.50
CA LYS A 18 -0.29 -3.07 5.63
C LYS A 18 -1.69 -3.68 5.64
N VAL A 19 -2.29 -3.92 4.47
CA VAL A 19 -3.66 -4.43 4.35
C VAL A 19 -3.70 -5.96 4.27
N LEU A 20 -2.73 -6.58 3.60
CA LEU A 20 -2.69 -8.03 3.40
C LEU A 20 -2.09 -8.78 4.60
N THR A 21 -1.42 -8.10 5.51
CA THR A 21 -0.75 -8.71 6.65
C THR A 21 -1.08 -8.00 7.96
N PRO A 22 -1.01 -8.70 9.12
CA PRO A 22 -1.22 -8.10 10.43
C PRO A 22 0.00 -7.28 10.91
N LEU A 23 0.98 -7.00 10.05
CA LEU A 23 2.19 -6.29 10.44
C LEU A 23 1.91 -4.84 10.85
N THR A 24 2.66 -4.38 11.84
CA THR A 24 2.67 -2.98 12.27
C THR A 24 3.48 -2.12 11.30
N PHE A 25 3.26 -0.81 11.29
CA PHE A 25 4.05 0.11 10.47
C PHE A 25 5.55 0.00 10.74
N ARG A 26 5.95 -0.28 12.00
CA ARG A 26 7.35 -0.46 12.38
C ARG A 26 7.94 -1.74 11.77
N ALA A 27 7.22 -2.85 11.86
CA ALA A 27 7.65 -4.12 11.28
C ALA A 27 7.81 -4.01 9.76
N ILE A 28 6.83 -3.40 9.07
CA ILE A 28 6.91 -3.13 7.63
C ILE A 28 8.14 -2.26 7.33
N ALA A 29 8.41 -1.22 8.12
CA ALA A 29 9.55 -0.34 7.89
C ALA A 29 10.90 -1.07 8.01
N THR A 30 11.01 -2.02 8.95
CA THR A 30 12.15 -2.92 9.10
C THR A 30 12.36 -3.76 7.84
N GLU A 31 11.32 -4.41 7.33
CA GLU A 31 11.37 -5.21 6.10
C GLU A 31 11.75 -4.39 4.86
N PHE A 32 11.36 -3.11 4.82
CA PHE A 32 11.67 -2.19 3.72
C PHE A 32 13.07 -1.52 3.85
N GLY A 33 14.01 -2.20 4.52
CA GLY A 33 15.41 -1.77 4.65
C GLY A 33 15.67 -0.89 5.86
N GLY A 34 14.96 -1.11 6.97
CA GLY A 34 15.17 -0.37 8.23
C GLY A 34 14.76 1.11 8.15
N ARG A 35 13.78 1.44 7.31
CA ARG A 35 13.31 2.83 7.16
C ARG A 35 12.56 3.32 8.40
N ASP A 36 12.41 4.63 8.53
CA ASP A 36 11.54 5.20 9.56
C ASP A 36 10.09 4.76 9.33
N HIS A 37 9.43 4.23 10.36
CA HIS A 37 8.00 3.91 10.35
C HIS A 37 7.10 5.06 9.86
N ALA A 38 7.48 6.31 10.13
CA ALA A 38 6.78 7.49 9.63
C ALA A 38 6.78 7.55 8.09
N THR A 39 7.82 7.01 7.44
CA THR A 39 7.89 6.88 5.97
C THR A 39 6.82 5.93 5.45
N VAL A 40 6.57 4.81 6.15
CA VAL A 40 5.55 3.84 5.78
C VAL A 40 4.16 4.46 5.94
N VAL A 41 3.92 5.14 7.07
CA VAL A 41 2.66 5.87 7.31
C VAL A 41 2.41 6.90 6.20
N HIS A 42 3.40 7.74 5.90
CA HIS A 42 3.29 8.73 4.84
C HIS A 42 3.04 8.09 3.46
N SER A 43 3.72 6.98 3.17
CA SER A 43 3.59 6.25 1.91
C SER A 43 2.20 5.65 1.72
N CYS A 44 1.67 4.99 2.75
CA CYS A 44 0.31 4.45 2.73
C CYS A 44 -0.72 5.56 2.52
N ARG A 45 -0.62 6.66 3.27
CA ARG A 45 -1.51 7.81 3.12
C ARG A 45 -1.45 8.41 1.72
N LYS A 46 -0.24 8.61 1.17
CA LYS A 46 -0.05 9.12 -0.19
C LYS A 46 -0.63 8.20 -1.25
N PHE A 47 -0.49 6.89 -1.09
CA PHE A 47 -1.09 5.92 -1.99
C PHE A 47 -2.61 5.99 -1.94
N THR A 48 -3.20 6.02 -0.75
CA THR A 48 -4.65 6.20 -0.56
C THR A 48 -5.17 7.48 -1.21
N GLU A 49 -4.50 8.62 -1.00
CA GLU A 49 -4.85 9.89 -1.65
C GLU A 49 -4.77 9.80 -3.18
N ARG A 50 -3.79 9.05 -3.71
CA ARG A 50 -3.63 8.82 -5.16
C ARG A 50 -4.72 7.92 -5.73
N VAL A 51 -5.04 6.81 -5.05
CA VAL A 51 -6.13 5.91 -5.45
C VAL A 51 -7.46 6.64 -5.53
N ARG A 52 -7.72 7.59 -4.62
CA ARG A 52 -8.94 8.44 -4.68
C ARG A 52 -9.01 9.33 -5.92
N ARG A 53 -7.87 9.71 -6.49
CA ARG A 53 -7.78 10.54 -7.70
C ARG A 53 -7.73 9.69 -8.97
N ASP A 54 -7.11 8.53 -8.87
CA ASP A 54 -6.90 7.60 -9.96
C ASP A 54 -7.25 6.17 -9.50
N PRO A 55 -8.50 5.75 -9.75
CA PRO A 55 -8.97 4.41 -9.42
C PRO A 55 -8.23 3.28 -10.15
N SER A 56 -7.50 3.56 -11.24
CA SER A 56 -6.73 2.53 -11.96
C SER A 56 -5.63 1.93 -11.09
N LEU A 57 -5.06 2.73 -10.18
CA LEU A 57 -4.05 2.29 -9.20
C LEU A 57 -4.60 1.24 -8.23
N LEU A 58 -5.89 1.32 -7.90
CA LEU A 58 -6.54 0.32 -7.07
C LEU A 58 -6.69 -0.99 -7.82
N TRP A 59 -7.01 -0.94 -9.12
CA TRP A 59 -7.08 -2.14 -9.96
C TRP A 59 -5.73 -2.84 -10.05
N GLU A 60 -4.64 -2.08 -10.24
CA GLU A 60 -3.28 -2.63 -10.22
C GLU A 60 -2.93 -3.29 -8.89
N ALA A 61 -3.23 -2.61 -7.77
CA ALA A 61 -3.01 -3.16 -6.44
C ALA A 61 -3.81 -4.45 -6.20
N LYS A 62 -5.09 -4.50 -6.64
CA LYS A 62 -5.95 -5.69 -6.59
C LYS A 62 -5.39 -6.83 -7.43
N LEU A 63 -4.88 -6.53 -8.63
CA LEU A 63 -4.27 -7.53 -9.50
C LEU A 63 -3.02 -8.14 -8.86
N ILE A 64 -2.18 -7.31 -8.25
CA ILE A 64 -0.98 -7.77 -7.53
C ILE A 64 -1.40 -8.63 -6.32
N ALA A 65 -2.36 -8.16 -5.51
CA ALA A 65 -2.86 -8.92 -4.36
C ALA A 65 -3.41 -10.29 -4.78
N LYS A 66 -4.17 -10.36 -5.88
CA LYS A 66 -4.68 -11.62 -6.44
C LYS A 66 -3.53 -12.56 -6.84
N LYS A 67 -2.48 -12.05 -7.50
CA LYS A 67 -1.29 -12.85 -7.87
C LYS A 67 -0.51 -13.35 -6.66
N LEU A 68 -0.55 -12.63 -5.55
CA LEU A 68 0.06 -13.03 -4.27
C LEU A 68 -0.79 -14.06 -3.48
N GLY A 69 -1.96 -14.47 -3.99
CA GLY A 69 -2.85 -15.43 -3.33
C GLY A 69 -3.93 -14.79 -2.45
N TYR A 70 -4.16 -13.48 -2.56
CA TYR A 70 -5.21 -12.75 -1.83
C TYR A 70 -6.33 -12.30 -2.79
N PRO A 71 -7.19 -13.21 -3.27
CA PRO A 71 -8.21 -12.90 -4.27
C PRO A 71 -9.35 -12.00 -3.75
N ASN A 72 -9.58 -12.00 -2.43
CA ASN A 72 -10.65 -11.27 -1.75
C ASN A 72 -10.12 -10.13 -0.87
N ALA A 73 -8.93 -9.59 -1.18
CA ALA A 73 -8.37 -8.48 -0.43
C ALA A 73 -9.27 -7.24 -0.56
N ASP A 74 -9.83 -6.77 0.55
CA ASP A 74 -10.50 -5.47 0.60
C ASP A 74 -9.44 -4.37 0.65
N LEU A 75 -9.10 -3.85 -0.53
CA LEU A 75 -8.16 -2.75 -0.71
C LEU A 75 -8.85 -1.39 -0.85
N ASP A 76 -10.16 -1.30 -0.58
CA ASP A 76 -10.88 -0.05 -0.76
C ASP A 76 -10.59 0.94 0.39
N PRO A 77 -9.95 2.09 0.14
CA PRO A 77 -9.70 3.09 1.17
C PRO A 77 -10.95 3.81 1.68
N GLY A 78 -12.13 3.56 1.08
CA GLY A 78 -13.43 4.07 1.51
C GLY A 78 -14.29 3.04 2.25
N SER A 79 -13.92 1.76 2.23
CA SER A 79 -14.58 0.71 3.01
C SER A 79 -14.11 0.85 4.46
N SER A 80 -14.91 1.55 5.25
CA SER A 80 -14.73 1.67 6.69
C SER A 80 -14.66 0.28 7.33
N ASN A 81 -13.48 -0.09 7.81
CA ASN A 81 -13.43 -0.83 9.06
C ASN A 81 -12.46 -0.10 9.98
N GLY A 82 -13.05 0.82 10.75
CA GLY A 82 -12.45 1.33 11.96
C GLY A 82 -12.22 0.18 12.92
N ASN A 83 -10.97 0.09 13.38
CA ASN A 83 -10.63 -0.27 14.74
C ASN A 83 -9.38 0.52 15.12
#